data_AF-A0A7C8FBU5-F1
#
_entry.id   AF-A0A7C8FBU5-F1
#
_cell.length_a   1.000
_cell.length_b   1.000
_cell.length_c   1.000
_cell.angle_alpha   90.00
_cell.angle_beta   90.00
_cell.angle_gamma   90.00
#
_symmetry.space_group_name_H-M   'P 1'
#
loop_
_entity.id
_entity.type
_entity.pdbx_description
1 polymer ?
#
loop_
_entity_poly.entity_id
_entity_poly.type
_entity_poly.pdbx_seq_one_letter_code
_entity_poly.pdbx_strand_id
1 'polypeptide(L)'
;MAEKIKFTISPAVAAYVRAGTTAEVRLAGCSAASDLPPFERITLLFCLTKDAEPAVRSAAAVGMLSLPEDVISEYRSSTEAHPLVLEVLDRIKPAVQESPVSANSDVSGQSDQSELSEEMEDDEPIDEQNEEFQSKYKIALMMGIAEKIKMALSGDKEWRAILIKDSNKLVSSSVVKNPRYSDAEVLGLIKAGIQNDEIMRLICANKEWIKNYQIRKALVESSRTPVQNAMRYLSTMNEKDMAHLAKSKNIPSVISTMAKRLLLSKKR
;
A
#
# COMPACT_ATOMS: atom_id res chain seq x y z
N MET A 1 -36.28 -12.63 -3.00
CA MET A 1 -36.52 -11.24 -2.53
C MET A 1 -35.52 -11.00 -1.42
N ALA A 2 -34.56 -10.09 -1.61
CA ALA A 2 -33.56 -9.82 -0.57
C ALA A 2 -34.26 -9.11 0.60
N GLU A 3 -34.29 -9.77 1.75
CA GLU A 3 -34.85 -9.22 2.98
C GLU A 3 -34.00 -8.00 3.39
N LYS A 4 -34.65 -6.85 3.60
CA LYS A 4 -33.96 -5.63 4.02
C LYS A 4 -33.56 -5.79 5.49
N ILE A 5 -32.35 -6.29 5.73
CA ILE A 5 -31.78 -6.41 7.06
C ILE A 5 -31.59 -5.01 7.63
N LYS A 6 -32.22 -4.73 8.79
CA LYS A 6 -32.07 -3.47 9.50
C LYS A 6 -30.82 -3.55 10.39
N PHE A 7 -29.97 -2.54 10.32
CA PHE A 7 -28.82 -2.41 11.22
C PHE A 7 -29.31 -1.82 12.55
N THR A 8 -29.36 -2.64 13.60
CA THR A 8 -29.79 -2.24 14.95
C THR A 8 -28.61 -1.64 15.71
N ILE A 9 -28.81 -0.46 16.30
CA ILE A 9 -27.81 0.24 17.12
C ILE A 9 -28.35 0.33 18.54
N SER A 10 -27.63 -0.26 19.50
CA SER A 10 -28.01 -0.18 20.91
C SER A 10 -27.81 1.24 21.47
N PRO A 11 -28.48 1.61 22.58
CA PRO A 11 -28.28 2.92 23.22
C PRO A 11 -26.83 3.20 23.60
N ALA A 12 -26.08 2.17 24.01
CA ALA A 12 -24.66 2.27 24.38
C ALA A 12 -23.80 2.65 23.17
N VAL A 13 -24.05 2.03 22.01
CA VAL A 13 -23.36 2.40 20.76
C VAL A 13 -23.80 3.79 20.30
N ALA A 14 -25.09 4.09 20.38
CA ALA A 14 -25.67 5.36 19.97
C ALA A 14 -25.11 6.57 20.74
N ALA A 15 -24.66 6.38 21.98
CA ALA A 15 -24.01 7.44 22.77
C ALA A 15 -22.78 8.04 22.06
N TYR A 16 -22.10 7.25 21.24
CA TYR A 16 -20.91 7.67 20.50
C TYR A 16 -21.21 8.03 19.04
N VAL A 17 -22.15 7.36 18.38
CA VAL A 17 -22.35 7.49 16.91
C VAL A 17 -23.51 8.40 16.48
N ARG A 18 -24.24 9.02 17.42
CA ARG A 18 -25.35 9.93 17.10
C ARG A 18 -24.88 11.20 16.38
N ALA A 19 -25.75 11.73 15.52
CA ALA A 19 -25.51 13.01 14.87
C ALA A 19 -25.36 14.13 15.93
N GLY A 20 -24.23 14.83 15.89
CA GLY A 20 -23.90 15.90 16.83
C GLY A 20 -22.92 15.53 17.95
N THR A 21 -22.50 14.26 18.07
CA THR A 21 -21.37 13.92 18.96
C THR A 21 -20.07 14.55 18.43
N THR A 22 -19.21 15.08 19.31
CA THR A 22 -17.93 15.68 18.92
C THR A 22 -16.91 14.60 18.55
N ALA A 23 -15.92 14.93 17.74
CA ALA A 23 -14.86 14.00 17.35
C ALA A 23 -14.14 13.38 18.56
N GLU A 24 -13.92 14.17 19.61
CA GLU A 24 -13.33 13.72 20.88
C GLU A 24 -14.16 12.62 21.56
N VAL A 25 -15.48 12.79 21.63
CA VAL A 25 -16.37 11.78 22.21
C VAL A 25 -16.35 10.51 21.36
N ARG A 26 -16.33 10.63 20.03
CA ARG A 26 -16.25 9.46 19.13
C ARG A 26 -14.92 8.73 19.27
N LEU A 27 -13.82 9.46 19.44
CA LEU A 27 -12.49 8.90 19.68
C LEU A 27 -12.42 8.22 21.06
N ALA A 28 -13.01 8.81 22.10
CA ALA A 28 -13.17 8.18 23.40
C ALA A 28 -13.99 6.89 23.30
N GLY A 29 -14.97 6.84 22.40
CA GLY A 29 -15.73 5.62 22.08
C GLY A 29 -14.87 4.48 21.51
N CYS A 30 -13.86 4.78 20.70
CA CYS A 30 -12.92 3.75 20.21
C CYS A 30 -12.13 3.10 21.35
N SER A 31 -11.71 3.91 22.33
CA SER A 31 -10.98 3.43 23.50
C SER A 31 -11.90 2.67 24.46
N ALA A 32 -13.09 3.21 24.74
CA ALA A 32 -14.09 2.61 25.61
C ALA A 32 -14.76 1.35 25.02
N ALA A 33 -14.55 1.07 23.73
CA ALA A 33 -15.13 -0.09 23.07
C ALA A 33 -14.73 -1.43 23.74
N SER A 34 -13.57 -1.50 24.40
CA SER A 34 -13.15 -2.70 25.15
C SER A 34 -14.07 -3.04 26.31
N ASP A 35 -14.75 -2.05 26.87
CA ASP A 35 -15.58 -2.17 28.07
C ASP A 35 -17.04 -2.48 27.72
N LEU A 36 -17.37 -2.48 26.42
CA LEU A 36 -18.68 -2.85 25.91
C LEU A 36 -18.77 -4.37 25.67
N PRO A 37 -19.99 -4.94 25.73
CA PRO A 37 -20.19 -6.34 25.38
C PRO A 37 -19.77 -6.60 23.92
N PRO A 38 -19.43 -7.87 23.57
CA PRO A 38 -18.84 -8.20 22.28
C PRO A 38 -19.64 -7.72 21.06
N PHE A 39 -20.97 -7.79 21.15
CA PHE A 39 -21.86 -7.34 20.10
C PHE A 39 -21.78 -5.81 19.89
N GLU A 40 -21.94 -5.03 20.96
CA GLU A 40 -21.84 -3.58 20.94
C GLU A 40 -20.45 -3.09 20.59
N ARG A 41 -19.40 -3.76 21.08
CA ARG A 41 -17.99 -3.44 20.78
C ARG A 41 -17.73 -3.48 19.28
N ILE A 42 -18.09 -4.58 18.62
CA ILE A 42 -17.89 -4.75 17.17
C ILE A 42 -18.78 -3.77 16.39
N THR A 43 -20.03 -3.59 16.83
CA THR A 43 -20.97 -2.67 16.17
C THR A 43 -20.49 -1.22 16.26
N LEU A 44 -20.00 -0.79 17.42
CA LEU A 44 -19.44 0.55 17.63
C LEU A 44 -18.21 0.79 16.76
N LEU A 45 -17.23 -0.11 16.83
CA LEU A 45 -16.00 0.02 16.04
C LEU A 45 -16.32 0.00 14.55
N PHE A 46 -17.21 -0.86 14.08
CA PHE A 46 -17.65 -0.89 12.69
C PHE A 46 -18.27 0.44 12.25
N CYS A 47 -19.19 1.01 13.02
CA CYS A 47 -19.78 2.32 12.73
C CYS A 47 -18.72 3.41 12.64
N LEU A 48 -17.77 3.44 13.59
CA LEU A 48 -16.71 4.43 13.63
C LEU A 48 -15.66 4.25 12.50
N THR A 49 -15.55 3.07 11.89
CA THR A 49 -14.75 2.91 10.65
C THR A 49 -15.31 3.71 9.46
N LYS A 50 -16.57 4.15 9.54
CA LYS A 50 -17.26 4.96 8.51
C LYS A 50 -17.37 6.43 8.90
N ASP A 51 -16.71 6.85 9.98
CA ASP A 51 -16.76 8.23 10.48
C ASP A 51 -16.23 9.25 9.46
N ALA A 52 -16.69 10.50 9.54
CA ALA A 52 -16.16 11.57 8.71
C ALA A 52 -14.71 11.92 9.11
N GLU A 53 -14.40 11.82 10.40
CA GLU A 53 -13.12 12.23 10.97
C GLU A 53 -12.05 11.16 10.73
N PRO A 54 -10.91 11.49 10.07
CA PRO A 54 -9.85 10.51 9.77
C PRO A 54 -9.24 9.87 11.02
N ALA A 55 -9.09 10.63 12.10
CA ALA A 55 -8.53 10.14 13.37
C ALA A 55 -9.42 9.05 13.99
N VAL A 56 -10.74 9.31 14.04
CA VAL A 56 -11.73 8.37 14.57
C VAL A 56 -11.77 7.09 13.74
N ARG A 57 -11.78 7.21 12.40
CA ARG A 57 -11.74 6.03 11.50
C ARG A 57 -10.50 5.18 11.71
N SER A 58 -9.34 5.82 11.84
CA SER A 58 -8.06 5.12 12.00
C SER A 58 -8.03 4.38 13.34
N ALA A 59 -8.45 5.03 14.42
CA ALA A 59 -8.57 4.41 15.74
C ALA A 59 -9.54 3.22 15.74
N ALA A 60 -10.71 3.38 15.10
CA ALA A 60 -11.70 2.32 14.98
C ALA A 60 -11.18 1.12 14.16
N ALA A 61 -10.45 1.37 13.07
CA ALA A 61 -9.85 0.31 12.26
C ALA A 61 -8.77 -0.48 13.03
N VAL A 62 -7.94 0.20 13.81
CA VAL A 62 -6.98 -0.45 14.72
C VAL A 62 -7.73 -1.29 15.77
N GLY A 63 -8.82 -0.76 16.33
CA GLY A 63 -9.70 -1.49 17.23
C GLY A 63 -10.25 -2.78 16.60
N MET A 64 -10.74 -2.71 15.35
CA MET A 64 -11.25 -3.87 14.60
C MET A 64 -10.17 -4.93 14.33
N LEU A 65 -8.94 -4.50 14.04
CA LEU A 65 -7.80 -5.41 13.82
C LEU A 65 -7.32 -6.07 15.12
N SER A 66 -7.52 -5.41 16.26
CA SER A 66 -7.08 -5.85 17.58
C SER A 66 -8.19 -6.57 18.36
N LEU A 67 -9.27 -7.00 17.68
CA LEU A 67 -10.37 -7.72 18.31
C LEU A 67 -9.92 -9.14 18.73
N PRO A 68 -10.15 -9.52 19.99
CA PRO A 68 -9.96 -10.90 20.46
C PRO A 68 -10.83 -11.90 19.69
N GLU A 69 -10.36 -13.14 19.53
CA GLU A 69 -11.07 -14.18 18.75
C GLU A 69 -12.40 -14.58 19.38
N ASP A 70 -12.46 -14.63 20.71
CA ASP A 70 -13.68 -14.88 21.49
C ASP A 70 -14.77 -13.86 21.15
N VAL A 71 -14.43 -12.57 21.12
CA VAL A 71 -15.35 -11.48 20.75
C VAL A 71 -15.87 -11.63 19.32
N ILE A 72 -15.01 -11.99 18.38
CA ILE A 72 -15.38 -12.23 16.97
C ILE A 72 -16.31 -13.45 16.85
N SER A 73 -15.99 -14.53 17.55
CA SER A 73 -16.76 -15.77 17.53
C SER A 73 -18.17 -15.57 18.11
N GLU A 74 -18.28 -14.78 19.18
CA GLU A 74 -19.56 -14.44 19.79
C GLU A 74 -20.43 -13.62 18.84
N TYR A 75 -19.85 -12.61 18.18
CA TYR A 75 -20.57 -11.82 17.17
C TYR A 75 -21.06 -12.69 16.01
N ARG A 76 -20.25 -13.62 15.51
CA ARG A 76 -20.63 -14.56 14.44
C ARG A 76 -21.77 -15.49 14.83
N SER A 77 -21.85 -15.85 16.11
CA SER A 77 -22.90 -16.72 16.65
C SER A 77 -24.23 -15.99 16.90
N SER A 78 -24.22 -14.65 16.91
CA SER A 78 -25.41 -13.85 17.14
C SER A 78 -26.37 -13.88 15.95
N THR A 79 -27.65 -14.05 16.22
CA THR A 79 -28.73 -13.91 15.21
C THR A 79 -28.87 -12.48 14.69
N GLU A 80 -28.32 -11.50 15.41
CA GLU A 80 -28.33 -10.08 15.04
C GLU A 80 -27.09 -9.65 14.25
N ALA A 81 -26.18 -10.59 13.95
CA ALA A 81 -24.96 -10.32 13.22
C ALA A 81 -25.26 -9.75 11.82
N HIS A 82 -24.71 -8.57 11.53
CA HIS A 82 -24.98 -7.91 10.26
C HIS A 82 -24.06 -8.44 9.14
N PRO A 83 -24.58 -8.79 7.95
CA PRO A 83 -23.76 -9.39 6.87
C PRO A 83 -22.54 -8.57 6.45
N LEU A 84 -22.65 -7.23 6.42
CA LEU A 84 -21.51 -6.36 6.09
C LEU A 84 -20.42 -6.37 7.16
N VAL A 85 -20.79 -6.59 8.42
CA VAL A 85 -19.82 -6.67 9.52
C VAL A 85 -19.09 -8.00 9.43
N LEU A 86 -19.82 -9.08 9.16
CA LEU A 86 -19.24 -10.41 8.91
C LEU A 86 -18.25 -10.39 7.74
N GLU A 87 -18.62 -9.76 6.61
CA GLU A 87 -17.73 -9.60 5.45
C GLU A 87 -16.44 -8.85 5.81
N VAL A 88 -16.53 -7.79 6.61
CA VAL A 88 -15.36 -7.04 7.08
C VAL A 88 -14.49 -7.89 8.00
N LEU A 89 -15.08 -8.64 8.92
CA LEU A 89 -14.35 -9.55 9.82
C LEU A 89 -13.65 -10.68 9.05
N ASP A 90 -14.29 -11.25 8.03
CA ASP A 90 -13.72 -12.27 7.15
C ASP A 90 -12.60 -11.71 6.27
N ARG A 91 -12.68 -10.45 5.86
CA ARG A 91 -11.61 -9.80 5.09
C ARG A 91 -10.37 -9.51 5.97
N ILE A 92 -10.56 -9.37 7.27
CA ILE A 92 -9.50 -9.07 8.23
C ILE A 92 -8.72 -10.35 8.64
N LYS A 93 -9.29 -11.55 8.50
CA LYS A 93 -8.60 -12.85 8.72
C LYS A 93 -8.85 -13.82 7.55
N PRO A 94 -7.82 -14.27 6.80
CA PRO A 94 -6.93 -15.28 7.39
C PRO A 94 -5.47 -15.26 6.89
N ALA A 95 -4.53 -15.25 7.84
CA ALA A 95 -3.16 -15.75 7.64
C ALA A 95 -2.64 -16.39 8.94
N VAL A 96 -3.35 -17.40 9.46
CA VAL A 96 -2.76 -18.35 10.42
C VAL A 96 -3.33 -19.74 10.13
N GLN A 97 -2.46 -20.62 9.61
CA GLN A 97 -2.66 -22.07 9.61
C GLN A 97 -2.31 -22.62 11.00
N GLU A 98 -3.10 -23.59 11.48
CA GLU A 98 -2.85 -24.44 12.65
C GLU A 98 -1.57 -25.29 12.46
N SER A 99 -0.67 -25.43 13.44
CA SER A 99 -0.51 -26.59 14.37
C SER A 99 0.99 -26.72 14.77
N PRO A 100 1.44 -27.57 15.74
CA PRO A 100 1.00 -27.76 17.13
C PRO A 100 2.17 -27.91 18.17
N VAL A 101 1.84 -27.93 19.48
CA VAL A 101 2.56 -28.43 20.69
C VAL A 101 4.05 -28.11 20.98
N SER A 102 4.32 -27.43 22.11
CA SER A 102 4.71 -28.12 23.36
C SER A 102 4.78 -27.18 24.57
N ALA A 103 4.45 -27.76 25.71
CA ALA A 103 4.18 -27.14 26.99
C ALA A 103 5.43 -26.97 27.88
N ASN A 104 5.27 -26.02 28.82
CA ASN A 104 5.89 -25.88 30.15
C ASN A 104 7.37 -25.49 30.27
N SER A 105 7.64 -24.35 30.91
CA SER A 105 7.72 -24.29 32.39
C SER A 105 7.90 -22.85 32.89
N ASP A 106 7.28 -22.57 34.04
CA ASP A 106 7.36 -21.39 34.91
C ASP A 106 8.74 -20.73 35.02
N VAL A 107 8.77 -19.40 35.22
CA VAL A 107 9.44 -18.77 36.38
C VAL A 107 8.84 -17.37 36.60
N SER A 108 8.39 -17.17 37.83
CA SER A 108 8.00 -15.94 38.52
C SER A 108 9.04 -14.81 38.51
N GLY A 109 8.59 -13.56 38.45
CA GLY A 109 9.40 -12.37 38.78
C GLY A 109 8.52 -11.15 39.03
N GLN A 110 8.45 -10.74 40.30
CA GLN A 110 7.82 -9.52 40.81
C GLN A 110 8.64 -8.26 40.44
N SER A 111 8.06 -7.11 40.81
CA SER A 111 8.65 -5.76 40.99
C SER A 111 8.92 -4.97 39.68
N ASP A 112 8.61 -3.69 39.53
CA ASP A 112 8.53 -2.57 40.48
C ASP A 112 7.52 -1.50 40.06
N GLN A 113 6.93 -0.87 41.08
CA GLN A 113 6.35 0.48 41.00
C GLN A 113 7.46 1.51 40.81
N SER A 114 7.23 2.51 39.95
CA SER A 114 7.81 3.83 40.16
C SER A 114 6.89 4.90 39.57
N GLU A 115 6.28 5.66 40.49
CA GLU A 115 5.66 6.97 40.28
C GLU A 115 6.63 7.98 39.65
N LEU A 116 6.07 9.12 39.21
CA LEU A 116 6.65 10.43 38.83
C LEU A 116 6.21 10.79 37.39
N SER A 117 5.59 11.93 37.08
CA SER A 117 5.15 13.10 37.85
C SER A 117 4.37 13.96 36.86
N GLU A 118 3.23 14.51 37.28
CA GLU A 118 2.54 15.59 36.59
C GLU A 118 3.39 16.86 36.69
N GLU A 119 3.89 17.36 35.56
CA GLU A 119 4.38 18.74 35.44
C GLU A 119 3.70 19.39 34.23
N MET A 120 3.01 20.49 34.52
CA MET A 120 2.41 21.40 33.55
C MET A 120 3.45 22.44 33.13
N GLU A 121 3.68 22.56 31.83
CA GLU A 121 4.36 23.64 31.09
C GLU A 121 3.91 23.42 29.62
N ASP A 122 3.49 24.36 28.80
CA ASP A 122 3.34 25.80 28.87
C ASP A 122 2.39 26.17 27.70
N ASP A 123 1.60 27.23 27.86
CA ASP A 123 0.59 27.70 26.90
C ASP A 123 1.28 28.42 25.73
N GLU A 124 1.82 27.67 24.76
CA GLU A 124 2.28 28.24 23.48
C GLU A 124 1.13 28.27 22.46
N PRO A 125 0.94 29.38 21.72
CA PRO A 125 -0.09 29.46 20.69
C PRO A 125 0.18 28.39 19.63
N ILE A 126 -0.78 27.48 19.45
CA ILE A 126 -0.75 26.46 18.40
C ILE A 126 -0.73 27.20 17.06
N ASP A 127 0.47 27.31 16.49
CA ASP A 127 0.71 27.78 15.13
C ASP A 127 -0.12 26.90 14.19
N GLU A 128 -1.09 27.49 13.47
CA GLU A 128 -2.00 26.85 12.50
C GLU A 128 -1.24 26.20 11.30
N GLN A 129 0.09 26.09 11.38
CA GLN A 129 0.98 25.55 10.37
C GLN A 129 1.46 24.12 10.67
N ASN A 130 1.12 23.52 11.82
CA ASN A 130 1.56 22.16 12.16
C ASN A 130 0.69 21.03 11.55
N GLU A 131 -0.24 21.35 10.64
CA GLU A 131 -0.96 20.36 9.81
C GLU A 131 -0.11 19.81 8.63
N GLU A 132 1.08 20.36 8.37
CA GLU A 132 1.74 20.23 7.06
C GLU A 132 2.72 19.05 6.87
N PHE A 133 2.83 18.10 7.81
CA PHE A 133 3.74 16.95 7.64
C PHE A 133 3.12 15.58 7.95
N GLN A 134 1.91 15.31 7.47
CA GLN A 134 1.68 13.93 7.06
C GLN A 134 2.64 13.60 5.91
N SER A 135 3.58 12.69 6.17
CA SER A 135 4.43 12.13 5.11
C SER A 135 3.53 11.79 3.91
N LYS A 136 3.87 12.25 2.70
CA LYS A 136 3.07 12.01 1.48
C LYS A 136 2.72 10.54 1.29
N TYR A 137 3.52 9.64 1.87
CA TYR A 137 3.23 8.22 1.95
C TYR A 137 1.96 7.89 2.75
N LYS A 138 1.77 8.50 3.94
CA LYS A 138 0.55 8.35 4.76
C LYS A 138 -0.67 8.86 4.00
N ILE A 139 -0.55 10.02 3.36
CA ILE A 139 -1.63 10.58 2.53
C ILE A 139 -1.95 9.62 1.39
N ALA A 140 -0.94 9.11 0.68
CA ALA A 140 -1.14 8.12 -0.37
C ALA A 140 -1.89 6.87 0.12
N LEU A 141 -1.65 6.39 1.35
CA LEU A 141 -2.38 5.24 1.90
C LEU A 141 -3.85 5.53 2.17
N MET A 142 -4.19 6.76 2.55
CA MET A 142 -5.56 7.17 2.85
C MET A 142 -6.39 7.51 1.60
N MET A 143 -5.74 7.86 0.48
CA MET A 143 -6.39 8.24 -0.77
C MET A 143 -7.05 7.08 -1.51
N GLY A 144 -8.18 7.37 -2.17
CA GLY A 144 -8.84 6.43 -3.07
C GLY A 144 -8.03 6.18 -4.35
N ILE A 145 -8.32 5.09 -5.07
CA ILE A 145 -7.62 4.72 -6.32
C ILE A 145 -7.70 5.85 -7.37
N ALA A 146 -8.87 6.49 -7.52
CA ALA A 146 -9.06 7.58 -8.48
C ALA A 146 -8.21 8.81 -8.15
N GLU A 147 -8.11 9.16 -6.86
CA GLU A 147 -7.29 10.28 -6.40
C GLU A 147 -5.80 9.97 -6.56
N LYS A 148 -5.38 8.73 -6.26
CA LYS A 148 -4.02 8.25 -6.54
C LYS A 148 -3.67 8.37 -8.02
N ILE A 149 -4.59 8.03 -8.93
CA ILE A 149 -4.37 8.19 -10.37
C ILE A 149 -4.20 9.68 -10.73
N LYS A 150 -5.06 10.55 -10.18
CA LYS A 150 -4.95 12.00 -10.39
C LYS A 150 -3.59 12.52 -9.92
N MET A 151 -3.19 12.17 -8.69
CA MET A 151 -1.88 12.54 -8.13
C MET A 151 -0.71 11.91 -8.88
N ALA A 152 -0.87 10.72 -9.44
CA ALA A 152 0.16 10.11 -10.28
C ALA A 152 0.42 10.96 -11.54
N LEU A 153 -0.63 11.54 -12.13
CA LEU A 153 -0.56 12.34 -13.34
C LEU A 153 -0.08 13.79 -13.11
N SER A 154 -0.46 14.42 -11.99
CA SER A 154 -0.13 15.82 -11.71
C SER A 154 0.91 16.03 -10.62
N GLY A 155 1.24 15.00 -9.86
CA GLY A 155 2.07 15.09 -8.67
C GLY A 155 3.57 15.28 -8.94
N ASP A 156 4.23 15.79 -7.90
CA ASP A 156 5.67 16.02 -7.89
C ASP A 156 6.49 14.72 -7.81
N LYS A 157 7.81 14.86 -7.86
CA LYS A 157 8.78 13.77 -7.81
C LYS A 157 8.51 12.77 -6.67
N GLU A 158 8.15 13.27 -5.49
CA GLU A 158 7.88 12.44 -4.32
C GLU A 158 6.61 11.60 -4.47
N TRP A 159 5.53 12.19 -5.00
CA TRP A 159 4.30 11.46 -5.31
C TRP A 159 4.56 10.33 -6.30
N ARG A 160 5.38 10.58 -7.33
CA ARG A 160 5.75 9.55 -8.30
C ARG A 160 6.59 8.43 -7.68
N ALA A 161 7.55 8.78 -6.81
CA ALA A 161 8.40 7.81 -6.12
C ALA A 161 7.60 6.88 -5.17
N ILE A 162 6.52 7.40 -4.58
CA ILE A 162 5.60 6.64 -3.73
C ILE A 162 4.65 5.78 -4.60
N LEU A 163 3.93 6.41 -5.53
CA LEU A 163 2.85 5.77 -6.29
C LEU A 163 3.34 4.74 -7.32
N ILE A 164 4.62 4.79 -7.73
CA ILE A 164 5.20 3.76 -8.61
C ILE A 164 5.30 2.38 -7.92
N LYS A 165 5.35 2.36 -6.58
CA LYS A 165 5.41 1.15 -5.75
C LYS A 165 4.03 0.71 -5.25
N ASP A 166 2.96 1.39 -5.69
CA ASP A 166 1.60 1.07 -5.28
C ASP A 166 1.21 -0.34 -5.73
N SER A 167 0.39 -1.03 -4.92
CA SER A 167 -0.09 -2.38 -5.21
C SER A 167 -0.97 -2.41 -6.47
N ASN A 168 -1.65 -1.31 -6.79
CA ASN A 168 -2.50 -1.22 -7.96
C ASN A 168 -1.69 -0.90 -9.23
N LYS A 169 -1.78 -1.81 -10.21
CA LYS A 169 -1.11 -1.70 -11.51
C LYS A 169 -1.57 -0.48 -12.32
N LEU A 170 -2.81 -0.01 -12.15
CA LEU A 170 -3.33 1.17 -12.84
C LEU A 170 -2.71 2.46 -12.29
N VAL A 171 -2.54 2.56 -10.98
CA VAL A 171 -1.90 3.70 -10.32
C VAL A 171 -0.44 3.80 -10.78
N SER A 172 0.32 2.71 -10.65
CA SER A 172 1.72 2.66 -11.08
C SER A 172 1.90 2.93 -12.58
N SER A 173 0.99 2.45 -13.43
CA SER A 173 1.01 2.76 -14.88
C SER A 173 0.73 4.23 -15.20
N SER A 174 -0.09 4.89 -14.37
CA SER A 174 -0.42 6.31 -14.54
C SER A 174 0.74 7.23 -14.20
N VAL A 175 1.61 6.83 -13.26
CA VAL A 175 2.82 7.61 -12.89
C VAL A 175 3.73 7.84 -14.10
N VAL A 176 3.87 6.82 -14.95
CA VAL A 176 4.75 6.85 -16.13
C VAL A 176 4.16 7.71 -17.25
N LYS A 177 2.83 7.93 -17.25
CA LYS A 177 2.16 8.84 -18.18
C LYS A 177 2.29 10.31 -17.80
N ASN A 178 2.86 10.61 -16.63
CA ASN A 178 3.06 11.98 -16.17
C ASN A 178 4.06 12.71 -17.10
N PRO A 179 3.73 13.91 -17.62
CA PRO A 179 4.62 14.65 -18.52
C PRO A 179 5.93 15.11 -17.86
N ARG A 180 5.97 15.16 -16.52
CA ARG A 180 7.14 15.55 -15.73
C ARG A 180 8.01 14.36 -15.31
N TYR A 181 7.75 13.15 -15.84
CA TYR A 181 8.55 11.97 -15.53
C TYR A 181 9.91 12.06 -16.22
N SER A 182 10.98 12.12 -15.43
CA SER A 182 12.32 12.39 -15.94
C SER A 182 13.03 11.11 -16.42
N ASP A 183 13.97 11.29 -17.35
CA ASP A 183 14.83 10.22 -17.87
C ASP A 183 15.60 9.47 -16.76
N ALA A 184 16.04 10.19 -15.72
CA ALA A 184 16.76 9.60 -14.60
C ALA A 184 15.86 8.68 -13.76
N GLU A 185 14.60 9.07 -13.56
CA GLU A 185 13.60 8.24 -12.88
C GLU A 185 13.29 6.98 -13.71
N VAL A 186 13.10 7.12 -15.03
CA VAL A 186 12.89 5.98 -15.95
C VAL A 186 14.07 4.99 -15.88
N LEU A 187 15.31 5.49 -15.90
CA LEU A 187 16.50 4.65 -15.84
C LEU A 187 16.58 3.90 -14.51
N GLY A 188 16.33 4.58 -13.39
CA GLY A 188 16.26 3.95 -12.08
C GLY A 188 15.16 2.88 -12.01
N LEU A 189 14.02 3.17 -12.62
CA LEU A 189 12.87 2.27 -12.66
C LEU A 189 13.14 0.99 -13.47
N ILE A 190 13.79 1.10 -14.63
CA ILE A 190 14.17 -0.08 -15.45
C ILE A 190 15.18 -0.95 -14.69
N LYS A 191 16.18 -0.34 -14.05
CA LYS A 191 17.20 -1.05 -13.27
C LYS A 191 16.65 -1.73 -12.03
N ALA A 192 15.69 -1.10 -11.34
CA ALA A 192 15.01 -1.68 -10.18
C ALA A 192 14.18 -2.92 -10.53
N GLY A 193 13.75 -3.06 -11.79
CA GLY A 193 13.02 -4.24 -12.27
C GLY A 193 11.56 -4.24 -11.80
N ILE A 194 10.72 -3.44 -12.45
CA ILE A 194 9.28 -3.40 -12.19
C ILE A 194 8.60 -4.73 -12.51
N GLN A 195 7.56 -5.06 -11.75
CA GLN A 195 6.66 -6.20 -11.98
C GLN A 195 5.49 -5.91 -12.95
N ASN A 196 5.36 -4.68 -13.46
CA ASN A 196 4.23 -4.28 -14.30
C ASN A 196 4.65 -4.19 -15.78
N ASP A 197 4.22 -5.17 -16.57
CA ASP A 197 4.50 -5.24 -18.01
C ASP A 197 3.92 -4.06 -18.80
N GLU A 198 2.81 -3.46 -18.32
CA GLU A 198 2.21 -2.30 -18.98
C GLU A 198 3.14 -1.10 -18.92
N ILE A 199 3.83 -0.89 -17.80
CA ILE A 199 4.82 0.18 -17.68
C ILE A 199 5.95 -0.05 -18.69
N MET A 200 6.44 -1.29 -18.80
CA MET A 200 7.50 -1.60 -19.74
C MET A 200 7.08 -1.33 -21.20
N ARG A 201 5.83 -1.64 -21.55
CA ARG A 201 5.26 -1.31 -22.87
C ARG A 201 5.16 0.20 -23.09
N LEU A 202 4.68 0.96 -22.11
CA LEU A 202 4.57 2.42 -22.19
C LEU A 202 5.94 3.07 -22.37
N ILE A 203 6.96 2.58 -21.67
CA ILE A 203 8.34 3.05 -21.83
C ILE A 203 8.85 2.79 -23.25
N CYS A 204 8.61 1.59 -23.79
CA CYS A 204 9.03 1.25 -25.16
C CYS A 204 8.29 2.06 -26.23
N ALA A 205 7.07 2.52 -25.96
CA ALA A 205 6.27 3.31 -26.90
C ALA A 205 6.73 4.78 -26.99
N ASN A 206 7.37 5.33 -25.95
CA ASN A 206 7.80 6.72 -25.92
C ASN A 206 9.09 6.94 -26.71
N LYS A 207 9.00 7.66 -27.83
CA LYS A 207 10.14 7.91 -28.73
C LYS A 207 11.24 8.76 -28.09
N GLU A 208 10.91 9.66 -27.17
CA GLU A 208 11.91 10.54 -26.53
C GLU A 208 12.86 9.73 -25.64
N TRP A 209 12.31 8.84 -24.81
CA TRP A 209 13.12 7.96 -23.96
C TRP A 209 13.97 6.98 -24.78
N ILE A 210 13.45 6.51 -25.92
CA ILE A 210 14.21 5.63 -26.82
C ILE A 210 15.37 6.34 -27.51
N LYS A 211 15.36 7.67 -27.69
CA LYS A 211 16.55 8.38 -28.22
C LYS A 211 17.74 8.30 -27.26
N ASN A 212 17.48 8.26 -25.95
CA ASN A 212 18.50 8.16 -24.93
C ASN A 212 19.18 6.78 -24.94
N TYR A 213 20.50 6.77 -25.19
CA TYR A 213 21.29 5.54 -25.28
C TYR A 213 21.25 4.71 -23.98
N GLN A 214 21.29 5.36 -22.82
CA GLN A 214 21.32 4.69 -21.52
C GLN A 214 20.02 3.94 -21.24
N ILE A 215 18.89 4.53 -21.64
CA ILE A 215 17.58 3.89 -21.52
C ILE A 215 17.51 2.68 -22.47
N ARG A 216 17.91 2.83 -23.74
CA ARG A 216 17.96 1.68 -24.67
C ARG A 216 18.80 0.53 -24.13
N LYS A 217 20.00 0.83 -23.61
CA LYS A 217 20.89 -0.17 -23.02
C LYS A 217 20.20 -0.89 -21.85
N ALA A 218 19.64 -0.14 -20.91
CA ALA A 218 18.96 -0.71 -19.73
C ALA A 218 17.73 -1.56 -20.13
N LEU A 219 16.99 -1.16 -21.16
CA LEU A 219 15.86 -1.93 -21.69
C LEU A 219 16.32 -3.26 -22.28
N VAL A 220 17.43 -3.30 -23.02
CA VAL A 220 17.97 -4.55 -23.60
C VAL A 220 18.53 -5.49 -22.52
N GLU A 221 19.06 -4.93 -21.44
CA GLU A 221 19.53 -5.71 -20.29
C GLU A 221 18.38 -6.32 -19.45
N SER A 222 17.21 -5.69 -19.44
CA SER A 222 16.06 -6.15 -18.66
C SER A 222 15.32 -7.33 -19.31
N SER A 223 15.03 -8.36 -18.52
CA SER A 223 14.32 -9.56 -18.99
C SER A 223 12.82 -9.37 -19.23
N ARG A 224 12.23 -8.29 -18.70
CA ARG A 224 10.80 -7.98 -18.86
C ARG A 224 10.49 -7.15 -20.10
N THR A 225 11.53 -6.67 -20.79
CA THR A 225 11.35 -5.91 -22.03
C THR A 225 10.78 -6.81 -23.11
N PRO A 226 9.71 -6.39 -23.81
CA PRO A 226 9.18 -7.14 -24.95
C PRO A 226 10.28 -7.44 -25.97
N VAL A 227 10.46 -8.72 -26.30
CA VAL A 227 11.58 -9.22 -27.11
C VAL A 227 11.71 -8.46 -28.43
N GLN A 228 10.59 -8.11 -29.05
CA GLN A 228 10.57 -7.38 -30.33
C GLN A 228 11.25 -6.01 -30.24
N ASN A 229 11.00 -5.27 -29.15
CA ASN A 229 11.61 -3.96 -28.94
C ASN A 229 13.09 -4.10 -28.59
N ALA A 230 13.42 -5.05 -27.72
CA ALA A 230 14.82 -5.34 -27.36
C ALA A 230 15.67 -5.69 -28.59
N MET A 231 15.15 -6.49 -29.51
CA MET A 231 15.81 -6.84 -30.77
C MET A 231 16.05 -5.63 -31.68
N ARG A 232 15.07 -4.72 -31.76
CA ARG A 232 15.20 -3.46 -32.52
C ARG A 232 16.24 -2.52 -31.90
N TYR A 233 16.33 -2.47 -30.57
CA TYR A 233 17.32 -1.62 -29.90
C TYR A 233 18.73 -2.21 -30.00
N LEU A 234 18.86 -3.54 -29.96
CA LEU A 234 20.13 -4.25 -30.06
C LEU A 234 20.92 -3.91 -31.34
N SER A 235 20.25 -3.76 -32.48
CA SER A 235 20.91 -3.38 -33.73
C SER A 235 21.50 -1.96 -33.72
N THR A 236 21.04 -1.11 -32.81
CA THR A 236 21.52 0.28 -32.64
C THR A 236 22.57 0.45 -31.54
N MET A 237 23.00 -0.64 -30.89
CA MET A 237 23.97 -0.62 -29.80
C MET A 237 25.43 -0.59 -30.29
N ASN A 238 26.31 -0.03 -29.46
CA ASN A 238 27.74 0.00 -29.72
C ASN A 238 28.35 -1.41 -29.62
N GLU A 239 29.47 -1.65 -30.32
CA GLU A 239 30.14 -2.94 -30.34
C GLU A 239 30.60 -3.41 -28.95
N LYS A 240 31.09 -2.48 -28.11
CA LYS A 240 31.53 -2.78 -26.74
C LYS A 240 30.38 -3.30 -25.88
N ASP A 241 29.24 -2.62 -25.92
CA ASP A 241 28.06 -3.02 -25.16
C ASP A 241 27.42 -4.30 -25.74
N MET A 242 27.43 -4.46 -27.06
CA MET A 242 26.98 -5.69 -27.71
C MET A 242 27.84 -6.90 -27.30
N ALA A 243 29.16 -6.72 -27.19
CA ALA A 243 30.08 -7.75 -26.69
C ALA A 243 29.84 -8.08 -25.21
N HIS A 244 29.45 -7.08 -24.41
CA HIS A 244 29.03 -7.29 -23.03
C HIS A 244 27.73 -8.12 -22.98
N LEU A 245 26.68 -7.70 -23.69
CA LEU A 245 25.39 -8.39 -23.78
C LEU A 245 25.54 -9.84 -24.26
N ALA A 246 26.41 -10.08 -25.24
CA ALA A 246 26.70 -11.44 -25.74
C ALA A 246 27.27 -12.37 -24.65
N LYS A 247 27.96 -11.84 -23.64
CA LYS A 247 28.56 -12.63 -22.54
C LYS A 247 27.69 -12.68 -21.29
N SER A 248 26.84 -11.68 -21.07
CA SER A 248 26.00 -11.57 -19.88
C SER A 248 25.00 -12.73 -19.79
N LYS A 249 24.92 -13.35 -18.60
CA LYS A 249 23.90 -14.37 -18.26
C LYS A 249 22.60 -13.77 -17.69
N ASN A 250 22.63 -12.49 -17.32
CA ASN A 250 21.52 -11.78 -16.68
C ASN A 250 20.45 -11.30 -17.66
N ILE A 251 20.65 -11.51 -18.97
CA ILE A 251 19.75 -11.06 -20.03
C ILE A 251 19.02 -12.27 -20.66
N PRO A 252 17.88 -12.06 -21.34
CA PRO A 252 17.21 -13.14 -22.06
C PRO A 252 18.13 -13.83 -23.07
N SER A 253 18.09 -15.17 -23.10
CA SER A 253 18.95 -16.01 -23.94
C SER A 253 18.82 -15.68 -25.44
N VAL A 254 17.62 -15.29 -25.88
CA VAL A 254 17.33 -14.87 -27.26
C VAL A 254 18.15 -13.63 -27.64
N ILE A 255 18.22 -12.63 -26.75
CA ILE A 255 18.95 -11.39 -26.96
C ILE A 255 20.46 -11.65 -26.96
N SER A 256 20.97 -12.46 -26.02
CA SER A 256 22.38 -12.87 -25.99
C SER A 256 22.80 -13.59 -27.28
N THR A 257 21.99 -14.53 -27.76
CA THR A 257 22.25 -15.28 -28.99
C THR A 257 22.27 -14.36 -30.21
N MET A 258 21.32 -13.43 -30.29
CA MET A 258 21.26 -12.46 -31.39
C MET A 258 22.41 -11.46 -31.35
N ALA A 259 22.83 -11.02 -30.16
CA ALA A 259 24.00 -10.17 -29.99
C ALA A 259 25.28 -10.86 -30.49
N LYS A 260 25.47 -12.15 -30.16
CA LYS A 260 26.58 -12.96 -30.69
C LYS A 260 26.56 -13.02 -32.22
N ARG A 261 25.39 -13.29 -32.81
CA ARG A 261 25.22 -13.36 -34.26
C ARG A 261 25.58 -12.04 -34.96
N LEU A 262 25.13 -10.91 -34.42
CA LEU A 262 25.43 -9.58 -34.97
C LEU A 262 26.92 -9.21 -34.86
N LEU A 263 27.59 -9.59 -33.76
CA LEU A 263 29.04 -9.39 -33.62
C LEU A 263 29.84 -10.22 -34.61
N LEU A 264 29.43 -11.47 -34.86
CA LEU A 264 30.06 -12.35 -35.85
C LEU A 264 29.91 -11.79 -37.27
N SER A 265 28.73 -11.27 -37.63
CA SER A 265 28.51 -10.67 -38.95
C SER A 265 29.29 -9.37 -39.15
N LYS A 266 29.58 -8.62 -38.09
CA LYS A 266 30.31 -7.34 -38.20
C LYS A 266 31.83 -7.49 -38.28
N LYS A 267 32.36 -8.63 -37.83
CA LYS A 267 33.79 -8.97 -37.89
C LYS A 267 34.22 -9.58 -39.22
N ARG A 268 33.26 -9.95 -40.06
CA ARG A 268 33.48 -10.57 -41.36
C ARG A 268 33.50 -9.50 -42.45
#